data_AF-A0AAD6IRX6-F1
#
_entry.id   AF-A0AAD6IRX6-F1
#
_cell.length_a   1.000
_cell.length_b   1.000
_cell.length_c   1.000
_cell.angle_alpha   90.00
_cell.angle_beta   90.00
_cell.angle_gamma   90.00
#
_symmetry.space_group_name_H-M   'P 1'
#
loop_
_entity.id
_entity.type
_entity.pdbx_description
1 polymer ?
#
loop_
_entity_poly.entity_id
_entity_poly.type
_entity_poly.pdbx_seq_one_letter_code
_entity_poly.pdbx_strand_id
1 'polypeptide(L)'
;MCNGPIYHGKSFGAKQSISGEAVFSTALVGYPESMTDPSYRGQILVFTQPLIGNYGVPGRDRDEAGLLKYFESPHIQAAGIVVADAALQYSHWTAVESLGDWCAREGVPAISGVDTRDIVTFLREQGSSLARITIGEEYDADEDEAFIDPEQINLVAKVSTKAPFHVSSTGDLHVAIIDCGVKENILRSLVGRGASVTCFPWDYPIHKVAHHFDGVFISNGPGDPTHCSQTVYHLRKLIDSYTGPIMGICLGHQLLALATGARTVKLKYGNRAHNIPALDLTTGRCHITSQNHGYAVDATTLPAGWKPYFINLNDQSNEGMIHETRPIMSTQFHPEAKGGPLDSSFLFDAYMEQVAKFREEGVDGIKREGRPNPLLVDLLSKERVGVEPKPVKSEPASKVKGAFAVGQGYSQTASMNAQPASMTSSIRSADRPPPATRHRNHHRHTSRLSYHITNVHQLTSANNRYSAAYAMARPLIVVTKFVGVCSLGLLTGLSFGTSFASIKALLTLPSAPAAHRSFTTLTSRLSLLTTPLTLLTALSLLSSYALSPRRAKHPYLLFTASLPVLAAAYDRLVLAPKAVRMQRLLAENGERGVNGEELRDGIVQWEEASWGSVGLYGVGFGMGVVGIWGDCA
;
A
#
# COMPACT_ATOMS: atom_id res chain seq x y z
N MET A 1 -22.53 -13.96 -4.88
CA MET A 1 -21.11 -14.36 -5.02
C MET A 1 -21.06 -15.78 -5.57
N CYS A 2 -20.02 -16.19 -6.30
CA CYS A 2 -19.85 -17.58 -6.72
C CYS A 2 -19.75 -18.48 -5.48
N ASN A 3 -20.65 -19.47 -5.35
CA ASN A 3 -20.78 -20.35 -4.17
C ASN A 3 -20.90 -19.60 -2.82
N GLY A 4 -21.43 -18.37 -2.83
CA GLY A 4 -21.50 -17.51 -1.66
C GLY A 4 -22.81 -16.75 -1.54
N PRO A 5 -22.91 -15.81 -0.59
CA PRO A 5 -24.15 -15.08 -0.32
C PRO A 5 -24.64 -14.27 -1.52
N ILE A 6 -25.97 -14.08 -1.56
CA ILE A 6 -26.68 -13.23 -2.50
C ILE A 6 -27.10 -11.96 -1.75
N TYR A 7 -26.87 -10.82 -2.38
CA TYR A 7 -27.22 -9.52 -1.83
C TYR A 7 -28.18 -8.82 -2.78
N HIS A 8 -29.27 -8.31 -2.23
CA HIS A 8 -30.24 -7.52 -2.97
C HIS A 8 -29.99 -6.04 -2.74
N GLY A 9 -30.19 -5.24 -3.78
CA GLY A 9 -29.99 -3.81 -3.74
C GLY A 9 -30.65 -3.14 -4.94
N LYS A 10 -30.53 -1.81 -5.00
CA LYS A 10 -31.11 -0.99 -6.05
C LYS A 10 -30.03 -0.60 -7.06
N SER A 11 -30.30 -0.87 -8.33
CA SER A 11 -29.45 -0.40 -9.43
C SER A 11 -29.49 1.13 -9.53
N PHE A 12 -28.32 1.76 -9.68
CA PHE A 12 -28.18 3.20 -9.92
C PHE A 12 -27.18 3.56 -11.04
N GLY A 13 -26.51 2.56 -11.63
CA GLY A 13 -25.61 2.72 -12.78
C GLY A 13 -26.18 2.16 -14.08
N ALA A 14 -25.31 1.64 -14.96
CA ALA A 14 -25.72 1.04 -16.22
C ALA A 14 -26.59 -0.22 -16.01
N LYS A 15 -27.62 -0.39 -16.84
CA LYS A 15 -28.57 -1.51 -16.79
C LYS A 15 -28.05 -2.73 -17.56
N GLN A 16 -26.94 -3.29 -17.12
CA GLN A 16 -26.40 -4.53 -17.68
C GLN A 16 -25.81 -5.43 -16.58
N SER A 17 -25.84 -6.74 -16.82
CA SER A 17 -25.20 -7.71 -15.93
C SER A 17 -23.71 -7.83 -16.22
N ILE A 18 -22.89 -8.06 -15.19
CA ILE A 18 -21.44 -8.21 -15.34
C ILE A 18 -20.89 -9.23 -14.34
N SER A 19 -19.84 -9.95 -14.75
CA SER A 19 -19.06 -10.83 -13.87
C SER A 19 -17.65 -10.30 -13.70
N GLY A 20 -17.05 -10.52 -12.53
CA GLY A 20 -15.68 -10.14 -12.22
C GLY A 20 -15.23 -10.63 -10.85
N GLU A 21 -14.00 -10.29 -10.47
CA GLU A 21 -13.48 -10.57 -9.12
C GLU A 21 -14.02 -9.50 -8.16
N ALA A 22 -14.78 -9.88 -7.14
CA ALA A 22 -15.19 -8.96 -6.09
C ALA A 22 -14.02 -8.66 -5.15
N VAL A 23 -13.76 -7.36 -4.99
CA VAL A 23 -12.72 -6.81 -4.15
C VAL A 23 -13.29 -5.66 -3.33
N PHE A 24 -12.68 -5.34 -2.19
CA PHE A 24 -13.10 -4.19 -1.41
C PHE A 24 -11.97 -3.18 -1.24
N SER A 25 -12.34 -1.91 -1.05
CA SER A 25 -11.41 -0.84 -0.69
C SER A 25 -11.84 -0.15 0.59
N THR A 26 -10.88 0.06 1.50
CA THR A 26 -11.12 0.80 2.75
C THR A 26 -10.90 2.31 2.63
N ALA A 27 -10.66 2.80 1.41
CA ALA A 27 -10.55 4.23 1.13
C ALA A 27 -11.86 4.96 1.48
N LEU A 28 -11.76 6.02 2.27
CA LEU A 28 -12.92 6.83 2.69
C LEU A 28 -13.25 7.95 1.69
N VAL A 29 -12.26 8.35 0.89
CA VAL A 29 -12.33 9.44 -0.09
C VAL A 29 -11.61 9.05 -1.38
N GLY A 30 -11.86 9.79 -2.45
CA GLY A 30 -11.25 9.56 -3.76
C GLY A 30 -11.90 8.42 -4.56
N TYR A 31 -13.23 8.31 -4.54
CA TYR A 31 -13.92 7.32 -5.36
C TYR A 31 -13.76 7.57 -6.88
N PRO A 32 -13.73 8.81 -7.42
CA PRO A 32 -13.47 9.01 -8.85
C PRO A 32 -12.08 8.53 -9.27
N GLU A 33 -11.07 8.83 -8.45
CA GLU A 33 -9.69 8.40 -8.66
C GLU A 33 -9.58 6.87 -8.55
N SER A 34 -10.19 6.28 -7.52
CA SER A 34 -10.21 4.82 -7.35
C SER A 34 -10.90 4.13 -8.52
N MET A 35 -12.05 4.63 -8.97
CA MET A 35 -12.82 4.04 -10.07
C MET A 35 -12.08 4.12 -11.41
N THR A 36 -11.21 5.11 -11.58
CA THR A 36 -10.40 5.28 -12.80
C THR A 36 -9.01 4.67 -12.71
N ASP A 37 -8.65 3.99 -11.60
CA ASP A 37 -7.38 3.27 -11.48
C ASP A 37 -7.39 2.00 -12.36
N PRO A 38 -6.49 1.88 -13.37
CA PRO A 38 -6.40 0.70 -14.24
C PRO A 38 -6.20 -0.62 -13.51
N SER A 39 -5.72 -0.60 -12.27
CA SER A 39 -5.49 -1.79 -11.46
C SER A 39 -6.80 -2.51 -11.08
N TYR A 40 -7.96 -1.82 -11.12
CA TYR A 40 -9.29 -2.42 -10.91
C TYR A 40 -9.91 -3.05 -12.15
N ARG A 41 -9.18 -3.15 -13.27
CA ARG A 41 -9.73 -3.73 -14.49
C ARG A 41 -10.26 -5.15 -14.25
N GLY A 42 -11.53 -5.38 -14.57
CA GLY A 42 -12.18 -6.69 -14.40
C GLY A 42 -12.65 -6.99 -12.97
N GLN A 43 -12.48 -6.06 -12.02
CA GLN A 43 -12.88 -6.23 -10.63
C GLN A 43 -14.19 -5.50 -10.34
N ILE A 44 -15.03 -6.10 -9.49
CA ILE A 44 -16.21 -5.45 -8.89
C ILE A 44 -15.77 -4.82 -7.58
N LEU A 45 -15.82 -3.48 -7.53
CA LEU A 45 -15.30 -2.69 -6.42
C LEU A 45 -16.38 -2.45 -5.37
N VAL A 46 -16.15 -2.97 -4.16
CA VAL A 46 -16.98 -2.79 -2.98
C VAL A 46 -16.38 -1.71 -2.09
N PHE A 47 -17.09 -0.60 -1.91
CA PHE A 47 -16.64 0.47 -1.01
C PHE A 47 -17.06 0.18 0.42
N THR A 48 -16.12 0.25 1.37
CA THR A 48 -16.47 0.15 2.80
C THR A 48 -17.05 1.44 3.35
N GLN A 49 -16.71 2.58 2.74
CA GLN A 49 -17.30 3.86 3.10
C GLN A 49 -18.79 3.81 2.75
N PRO A 50 -19.71 3.98 3.73
CA PRO A 50 -21.12 3.70 3.49
C PRO A 50 -21.79 4.74 2.57
N LEU A 51 -21.34 5.99 2.62
CA LEU A 51 -21.90 7.11 1.85
C LEU A 51 -20.97 7.44 0.67
N ILE A 52 -21.39 7.07 -0.54
CA ILE A 52 -20.61 7.26 -1.77
C ILE A 52 -21.41 8.11 -2.78
N GLY A 53 -20.73 9.03 -3.48
CA GLY A 53 -21.34 9.96 -4.44
C GLY A 53 -21.55 11.39 -3.92
N ASN A 54 -21.24 11.66 -2.64
CA ASN A 54 -21.57 12.92 -1.97
C ASN A 54 -20.99 14.17 -2.67
N TYR A 55 -19.83 14.06 -3.31
CA TYR A 55 -19.17 15.15 -4.04
C TYR A 55 -19.27 15.01 -5.56
N GLY A 56 -20.19 14.17 -6.06
CA GLY A 56 -20.45 13.99 -7.48
C GLY A 56 -19.22 13.49 -8.25
N VAL A 57 -19.18 13.78 -9.54
CA VAL A 57 -18.05 13.45 -10.42
C VAL A 57 -17.50 14.75 -11.00
N PRO A 58 -16.17 14.96 -10.94
CA PRO A 58 -15.57 16.20 -11.42
C PRO A 58 -15.56 16.28 -12.95
N GLY A 59 -15.37 17.49 -13.48
CA GLY A 59 -15.15 17.72 -14.90
C GLY A 59 -13.88 17.05 -15.45
N ARG A 60 -13.78 16.92 -16.78
CA ARG A 60 -12.62 16.33 -17.47
C ARG A 60 -11.50 17.33 -17.75
N ASP A 61 -11.29 18.27 -16.83
CA ASP A 61 -10.26 19.28 -16.97
C ASP A 61 -8.87 18.65 -17.08
N ARG A 62 -8.02 19.25 -17.90
CA ARG A 62 -6.61 18.87 -18.05
C ARG A 62 -5.71 19.87 -17.33
N ASP A 63 -4.61 19.37 -16.79
CA ASP A 63 -3.56 20.21 -16.19
C ASP A 63 -2.60 20.76 -17.26
N GLU A 64 -1.57 21.49 -16.83
CA GLU A 64 -0.59 22.13 -17.70
C GLU A 64 0.23 21.14 -18.53
N ALA A 65 0.30 19.88 -18.08
CA ALA A 65 0.96 18.78 -18.81
C ALA A 65 0.00 18.06 -19.78
N GLY A 66 -1.26 18.50 -19.87
CA GLY A 66 -2.29 17.86 -20.68
C GLY A 66 -2.87 16.58 -20.08
N LEU A 67 -2.60 16.28 -18.81
CA LEU A 67 -3.08 15.09 -18.12
C LEU A 67 -4.43 15.36 -17.44
N LEU A 68 -5.26 14.33 -17.28
CA LEU A 68 -6.55 14.48 -16.59
C LEU A 68 -6.34 14.89 -15.13
N LYS A 69 -6.88 16.04 -14.72
CA LYS A 69 -6.61 16.63 -13.42
C LYS A 69 -7.19 15.84 -12.25
N TYR A 70 -8.37 15.24 -12.46
CA TYR A 70 -9.18 14.62 -11.41
C TYR A 70 -9.38 13.11 -11.57
N PHE A 71 -8.77 12.51 -12.59
CA PHE A 71 -8.92 11.09 -12.90
C PHE A 71 -7.55 10.44 -13.07
N GLU A 72 -7.45 9.15 -12.78
CA GLU A 72 -6.21 8.39 -12.90
C GLU A 72 -6.10 7.62 -14.23
N SER A 73 -7.19 7.55 -14.98
CA SER A 73 -7.23 7.19 -16.40
C SER A 73 -8.50 7.74 -17.07
N PRO A 74 -8.64 7.70 -18.41
CA PRO A 74 -9.75 8.34 -19.11
C PRO A 74 -11.15 7.79 -18.83
N HIS A 75 -11.26 6.58 -18.29
CA HIS A 75 -12.52 5.85 -18.10
C HIS A 75 -12.58 5.16 -16.75
N ILE A 76 -13.79 4.78 -16.33
CA ILE A 76 -13.94 3.83 -15.22
C ILE A 76 -13.32 2.49 -15.62
N GLN A 77 -12.50 1.94 -14.73
CA GLN A 77 -11.75 0.69 -14.94
C GLN A 77 -12.38 -0.47 -14.18
N ALA A 78 -13.02 -0.20 -13.04
CA ALA A 78 -13.80 -1.18 -12.31
C ALA A 78 -14.95 -1.73 -13.18
N ALA A 79 -15.15 -3.04 -13.14
CA ALA A 79 -16.20 -3.73 -13.90
C ALA A 79 -17.60 -3.47 -13.33
N GLY A 80 -17.69 -3.21 -12.03
CA GLY A 80 -18.95 -2.89 -11.35
C GLY A 80 -18.69 -2.24 -9.99
N ILE A 81 -19.69 -1.52 -9.48
CA ILE A 81 -19.60 -0.74 -8.24
C ILE A 81 -20.65 -1.21 -7.23
N VAL A 82 -20.23 -1.45 -5.99
CA VAL A 82 -21.10 -1.85 -4.89
C VAL A 82 -20.93 -0.87 -3.73
N VAL A 83 -22.03 -0.26 -3.29
CA VAL A 83 -22.05 0.71 -2.20
C VAL A 83 -23.19 0.41 -1.22
N ALA A 84 -23.05 0.87 0.02
CA ALA A 84 -24.13 0.74 1.00
C ALA A 84 -25.24 1.77 0.72
N ASP A 85 -24.88 3.03 0.53
CA ASP A 85 -25.81 4.11 0.20
C ASP A 85 -25.20 5.03 -0.86
N ALA A 86 -25.96 5.28 -1.92
CA ALA A 86 -25.56 6.12 -3.04
C ALA A 86 -26.23 7.48 -2.90
N ALA A 87 -25.44 8.55 -2.86
CA ALA A 87 -25.96 9.90 -2.76
C ALA A 87 -26.81 10.26 -3.99
N LEU A 88 -28.09 10.57 -3.77
CA LEU A 88 -29.02 11.00 -4.83
C LEU A 88 -28.75 12.43 -5.30
N GLN A 89 -28.19 13.27 -4.42
CA GLN A 89 -27.76 14.62 -4.72
C GLN A 89 -26.29 14.77 -4.34
N TYR A 90 -25.54 15.47 -5.17
CA TYR A 90 -24.14 15.77 -4.92
C TYR A 90 -23.94 17.26 -4.67
N SER A 91 -22.90 17.60 -3.91
CA SER A 91 -22.51 18.99 -3.67
C SER A 91 -21.01 19.12 -3.52
N HIS A 92 -20.35 19.56 -4.59
CA HIS A 92 -18.94 19.93 -4.58
C HIS A 92 -18.65 20.89 -5.74
N TRP A 93 -17.77 21.86 -5.55
CA TRP A 93 -17.52 22.94 -6.52
C TRP A 93 -16.93 22.46 -7.86
N THR A 94 -16.31 21.27 -7.90
CA THR A 94 -15.83 20.64 -9.14
C THR A 94 -16.85 19.74 -9.80
N ALA A 95 -17.96 19.40 -9.13
CA ALA A 95 -18.87 18.37 -9.59
C ALA A 95 -19.72 18.84 -10.78
N VAL A 96 -19.76 18.03 -11.83
CA VAL A 96 -20.52 18.32 -13.07
C VAL A 96 -21.62 17.31 -13.35
N GLU A 97 -21.52 16.10 -12.80
CA GLU A 97 -22.52 15.03 -12.94
C GLU A 97 -22.62 14.17 -11.67
N SER A 98 -23.70 13.41 -11.53
CA SER A 98 -23.87 12.46 -10.43
C SER A 98 -23.05 11.19 -10.66
N LEU A 99 -22.76 10.44 -9.59
CA LEU A 99 -22.08 9.15 -9.70
C LEU A 99 -22.90 8.14 -10.53
N GLY A 100 -24.23 8.14 -10.38
CA GLY A 100 -25.11 7.24 -11.12
C GLY A 100 -25.10 7.53 -12.62
N ASP A 101 -25.20 8.81 -12.99
CA ASP A 101 -25.16 9.24 -14.40
C ASP A 101 -23.80 8.89 -15.04
N TRP A 102 -22.70 9.09 -14.31
CA TRP A 102 -21.37 8.71 -14.79
C TRP A 102 -21.25 7.21 -15.02
N CYS A 103 -21.68 6.39 -14.05
CA CYS A 103 -21.72 4.93 -14.20
C CYS A 103 -22.58 4.50 -15.39
N ALA A 104 -23.77 5.10 -15.57
CA ALA A 104 -24.63 4.81 -16.71
C ALA A 104 -23.97 5.20 -18.05
N ARG A 105 -23.33 6.36 -18.11
CA ARG A 105 -22.63 6.88 -19.30
C ARG A 105 -21.44 6.03 -19.71
N GLU A 106 -20.65 5.53 -18.76
CA GLU A 106 -19.51 4.65 -19.02
C GLU A 106 -19.91 3.17 -19.16
N GLY A 107 -21.19 2.84 -19.02
CA GLY A 107 -21.65 1.46 -19.11
C GLY A 107 -21.22 0.59 -17.91
N VAL A 108 -21.09 1.15 -16.72
CA VAL A 108 -20.67 0.43 -15.51
C VAL A 108 -21.89 0.15 -14.61
N PRO A 109 -22.21 -1.13 -14.35
CA PRO A 109 -23.24 -1.52 -13.40
C PRO A 109 -22.90 -1.08 -11.99
N ALA A 110 -23.88 -0.52 -11.28
CA ALA A 110 -23.69 -0.06 -9.91
C ALA A 110 -24.92 -0.36 -9.05
N ILE A 111 -24.70 -0.91 -7.85
CA ILE A 111 -25.75 -1.34 -6.92
C ILE A 111 -25.57 -0.68 -5.55
N SER A 112 -26.67 -0.17 -4.99
CA SER A 112 -26.78 0.50 -3.70
C SER A 112 -27.75 -0.25 -2.78
N GLY A 113 -27.77 0.06 -1.48
CA GLY A 113 -28.62 -0.61 -0.49
C GLY A 113 -28.12 -2.00 -0.08
N VAL A 114 -26.83 -2.26 -0.31
CA VAL A 114 -26.19 -3.55 -0.04
C VAL A 114 -25.38 -3.46 1.25
N ASP A 115 -25.42 -4.50 2.10
CA ASP A 115 -24.54 -4.56 3.27
C ASP A 115 -23.09 -4.82 2.83
N THR A 116 -22.36 -3.73 2.56
CA THR A 116 -20.95 -3.81 2.15
C THR A 116 -20.06 -4.34 3.27
N ARG A 117 -20.46 -4.20 4.54
CA ARG A 117 -19.68 -4.72 5.67
C ARG A 117 -19.76 -6.25 5.72
N ASP A 118 -20.92 -6.82 5.47
CA ASP A 118 -21.09 -8.28 5.38
C ASP A 118 -20.29 -8.85 4.20
N ILE A 119 -20.39 -8.21 3.02
CA ILE A 119 -19.56 -8.59 1.84
C ILE A 119 -18.07 -8.56 2.17
N VAL A 120 -17.59 -7.48 2.80
CA VAL A 120 -16.17 -7.34 3.17
C VAL A 120 -15.75 -8.42 4.17
N THR A 121 -16.62 -8.77 5.11
CA THR A 121 -16.36 -9.84 6.08
C THR A 121 -16.21 -11.18 5.36
N PHE A 122 -17.14 -11.50 4.46
CA PHE A 122 -17.07 -12.69 3.61
C PHE A 122 -15.78 -12.74 2.78
N LEU A 123 -15.41 -11.66 2.09
CA LEU A 123 -14.21 -11.59 1.27
C LEU A 123 -12.92 -11.71 2.10
N ARG A 124 -12.89 -11.23 3.35
CA ARG A 124 -11.73 -11.41 4.24
C ARG A 124 -11.59 -12.86 4.71
N GLU A 125 -12.70 -13.57 4.88
CA GLU A 125 -12.73 -14.95 5.33
C GLU A 125 -12.46 -15.96 4.21
N GLN A 126 -13.06 -15.77 3.04
CA GLN A 126 -12.91 -16.69 1.89
C GLN A 126 -11.79 -16.28 0.94
N GLY A 127 -11.39 -15.00 0.97
CA GLY A 127 -10.51 -14.40 -0.03
C GLY A 127 -11.30 -13.70 -1.14
N SER A 128 -10.58 -13.03 -2.03
CA SER A 128 -11.22 -12.45 -3.22
C SER A 128 -11.94 -13.54 -4.00
N SER A 129 -13.16 -13.23 -4.44
CA SER A 129 -14.12 -14.22 -4.93
C SER A 129 -14.74 -13.75 -6.22
N LEU A 130 -15.03 -14.68 -7.13
CA LEU A 130 -15.80 -14.36 -8.33
C LEU A 130 -17.22 -13.94 -7.95
N ALA A 131 -17.70 -12.90 -8.60
CA ALA A 131 -18.98 -12.28 -8.32
C ALA A 131 -19.67 -11.83 -9.60
N ARG A 132 -20.98 -11.63 -9.49
CA ARG A 132 -21.83 -11.16 -10.56
C ARG A 132 -22.79 -10.11 -10.02
N ILE A 133 -22.96 -9.03 -10.76
CA ILE A 133 -24.08 -8.11 -10.60
C ILE A 133 -25.08 -8.46 -11.70
N THR A 134 -26.31 -8.79 -11.32
CA THR A 134 -27.43 -9.08 -12.23
C THR A 134 -28.47 -7.98 -12.11
N ILE A 135 -28.96 -7.44 -13.24
CA ILE A 135 -29.98 -6.37 -13.28
C ILE A 135 -31.18 -6.88 -14.06
N GLY A 136 -32.35 -6.98 -13.42
CA GLY A 136 -33.59 -7.49 -14.03
C GLY A 136 -34.58 -8.07 -13.00
N GLU A 137 -35.74 -8.55 -13.46
CA GLU A 137 -36.67 -9.35 -12.63
C GLU A 137 -36.12 -10.77 -12.48
N GLU A 138 -36.09 -11.24 -11.22
CA GLU A 138 -35.60 -12.53 -10.68
C GLU A 138 -34.31 -13.11 -11.28
N TYR A 139 -33.40 -13.52 -10.38
CA TYR A 139 -32.28 -14.37 -10.75
C TYR A 139 -32.84 -15.67 -11.34
N ASP A 140 -32.85 -15.79 -12.66
CA ASP A 140 -33.13 -17.06 -13.33
C ASP A 140 -31.86 -17.91 -13.26
N ALA A 141 -31.89 -18.96 -12.43
CA ALA A 141 -30.79 -19.92 -12.32
C ALA A 141 -30.52 -20.65 -13.65
N ASP A 142 -31.48 -20.64 -14.58
CA ASP A 142 -31.37 -21.30 -15.89
C ASP A 142 -30.66 -20.41 -16.94
N GLU A 143 -30.47 -19.11 -16.68
CA GLU A 143 -29.64 -18.18 -17.49
C GLU A 143 -28.22 -18.00 -16.90
N ASP A 144 -27.65 -19.06 -16.34
CA ASP A 144 -26.28 -19.06 -15.81
C ASP A 144 -25.25 -18.91 -16.95
N GLU A 145 -24.99 -17.68 -17.39
CA GLU A 145 -23.69 -17.38 -18.01
C GLU A 145 -22.60 -17.82 -17.02
N ALA A 146 -21.48 -18.37 -17.48
CA ALA A 146 -20.41 -18.76 -16.58
C ALA A 146 -19.77 -17.51 -15.92
N PHE A 147 -19.33 -17.61 -14.66
CA PHE A 147 -18.50 -16.55 -14.07
C PHE A 147 -17.23 -16.38 -14.92
N ILE A 148 -16.98 -15.16 -15.38
CA ILE A 148 -15.75 -14.83 -16.09
C ILE A 148 -14.70 -14.53 -15.03
N ASP A 149 -13.66 -15.37 -14.97
CA ASP A 149 -12.51 -15.15 -14.11
C ASP A 149 -11.53 -14.17 -14.79
N PRO A 150 -11.40 -12.92 -14.28
CA PRO A 150 -10.46 -11.95 -14.83
C PRO A 150 -9.00 -12.40 -14.68
N GLU A 151 -8.71 -13.31 -13.75
CA GLU A 151 -7.35 -13.76 -13.49
C GLU A 151 -6.80 -14.56 -14.65
N GLN A 152 -7.61 -15.29 -15.41
CA GLN A 152 -7.15 -16.04 -16.59
C GLN A 152 -6.82 -15.16 -17.81
N ILE A 153 -6.97 -13.85 -17.67
CA ILE A 153 -6.86 -12.89 -18.76
C ILE A 153 -5.64 -12.01 -18.51
N ASN A 154 -4.83 -11.78 -19.55
CA ASN A 154 -3.82 -10.74 -19.51
C ASN A 154 -4.50 -9.34 -19.52
N LEU A 155 -4.85 -8.86 -18.33
CA LEU A 155 -5.52 -7.57 -18.12
C LEU A 155 -4.60 -6.39 -18.47
N VAL A 156 -3.29 -6.54 -18.28
CA VAL A 156 -2.28 -5.55 -18.64
C VAL A 156 -2.34 -5.23 -20.14
N ALA A 157 -2.45 -6.26 -20.98
CA ALA A 157 -2.62 -6.09 -22.42
C ALA A 157 -3.91 -5.34 -22.80
N LYS A 158 -4.93 -5.30 -21.93
CA LYS A 158 -6.17 -4.53 -22.15
C LYS A 158 -6.01 -3.05 -21.79
N VAL A 159 -5.25 -2.72 -20.74
CA VAL A 159 -5.12 -1.33 -20.23
C VAL A 159 -3.88 -0.58 -20.69
N SER A 160 -2.88 -1.31 -21.21
CA SER A 160 -1.65 -0.74 -21.75
C SER A 160 -1.89 -0.05 -23.08
N THR A 161 -1.21 1.08 -23.31
CA THR A 161 -1.18 1.79 -24.59
C THR A 161 -0.79 0.87 -25.75
N LYS A 162 -1.41 1.08 -26.92
CA LYS A 162 -1.12 0.29 -28.14
C LYS A 162 0.03 0.85 -28.96
N ALA A 163 0.36 2.12 -28.75
CA ALA A 163 1.49 2.80 -29.39
C ALA A 163 2.16 3.74 -28.38
N PRO A 164 3.44 4.08 -28.57
CA PRO A 164 4.10 5.01 -27.67
C PRO A 164 3.43 6.39 -27.66
N PHE A 165 3.42 7.03 -26.50
CA PHE A 165 2.93 8.39 -26.33
C PHE A 165 3.89 9.19 -25.45
N HIS A 166 3.83 10.52 -25.56
CA HIS A 166 4.79 11.43 -24.94
C HIS A 166 4.08 12.50 -24.11
N VAL A 167 4.62 12.79 -22.93
CA VAL A 167 4.20 13.89 -22.07
C VAL A 167 5.41 14.78 -21.79
N SER A 168 5.36 16.02 -22.27
CA SER A 168 6.50 16.94 -22.17
C SER A 168 6.57 17.60 -20.80
N SER A 169 7.79 17.84 -20.33
CA SER A 169 8.09 18.68 -19.17
C SER A 169 8.86 19.92 -19.61
N THR A 170 8.91 20.93 -18.74
CA THR A 170 9.78 22.11 -18.91
C THR A 170 11.24 21.83 -18.55
N GLY A 171 11.51 20.71 -17.87
CA GLY A 171 12.87 20.28 -17.55
C GLY A 171 13.56 19.59 -18.72
N ASP A 172 14.74 19.05 -18.45
CA ASP A 172 15.65 18.50 -19.45
C ASP A 172 16.04 17.03 -19.18
N LEU A 173 15.32 16.38 -18.27
CA LEU A 173 15.43 14.94 -18.00
C LEU A 173 14.41 14.18 -18.86
N HIS A 174 14.71 12.93 -19.20
CA HIS A 174 13.83 12.08 -19.99
C HIS A 174 13.74 10.66 -19.47
N VAL A 175 12.52 10.25 -19.10
CA VAL A 175 12.23 8.95 -18.50
C VAL A 175 11.36 8.09 -19.41
N ALA A 176 11.72 6.82 -19.56
CA ALA A 176 10.92 5.83 -20.24
C ALA A 176 9.92 5.14 -19.30
N ILE A 177 8.65 5.21 -19.69
CA ILE A 177 7.45 4.50 -19.26
C ILE A 177 7.25 3.08 -19.77
N ILE A 178 7.31 2.00 -18.99
CA ILE A 178 6.59 0.77 -19.39
C ILE A 178 5.16 0.86 -18.84
N ASP A 179 4.20 1.12 -19.73
CA ASP A 179 2.79 1.26 -19.37
C ASP A 179 2.14 -0.11 -19.19
N CYS A 180 2.04 -0.54 -17.94
CA CYS A 180 1.29 -1.73 -17.55
C CYS A 180 -0.16 -1.43 -17.12
N GLY A 181 -0.64 -0.20 -17.34
CA GLY A 181 -1.83 0.36 -16.71
C GLY A 181 -1.49 1.60 -15.87
N VAL A 182 -0.64 2.49 -16.42
CA VAL A 182 -0.09 3.64 -15.70
C VAL A 182 -1.21 4.54 -15.19
N LYS A 183 -1.05 5.06 -13.98
CA LYS A 183 -1.91 6.11 -13.43
C LYS A 183 -1.44 7.50 -13.89
N GLU A 184 -2.39 8.40 -14.18
CA GLU A 184 -2.10 9.79 -14.55
C GLU A 184 -1.18 10.47 -13.52
N ASN A 185 -1.34 10.18 -12.22
CA ASN A 185 -0.52 10.81 -11.21
C ASN A 185 0.94 10.32 -11.16
N ILE A 186 1.27 9.14 -11.72
CA ILE A 186 2.67 8.73 -11.94
C ILE A 186 3.32 9.65 -12.98
N LEU A 187 2.63 9.88 -14.11
CA LEU A 187 3.10 10.78 -15.17
C LEU A 187 3.29 12.20 -14.62
N ARG A 188 2.29 12.70 -13.91
CA ARG A 188 2.34 14.02 -13.26
C ARG A 188 3.48 14.15 -12.27
N SER A 189 3.74 13.11 -11.47
CA SER A 189 4.79 13.12 -10.45
C SER A 189 6.19 13.21 -11.06
N LEU A 190 6.41 12.60 -12.24
CA LEU A 190 7.67 12.68 -12.98
C LEU A 190 7.80 14.01 -13.74
N VAL A 191 6.75 14.42 -14.45
CA VAL A 191 6.71 15.66 -15.23
C VAL A 191 6.90 16.89 -14.35
N GLY A 192 6.22 16.93 -13.20
CA GLY A 192 6.35 17.99 -12.20
C GLY A 192 7.75 18.09 -11.57
N ARG A 193 8.60 17.06 -11.76
CA ARG A 193 10.01 17.02 -11.32
C ARG A 193 11.00 17.25 -12.45
N GLY A 194 10.54 17.73 -13.60
CA GLY A 194 11.40 18.10 -14.72
C GLY A 194 11.71 16.96 -15.71
N ALA A 195 11.07 15.79 -15.57
CA ALA A 195 11.22 14.71 -16.54
C ALA A 195 10.15 14.76 -17.62
N SER A 196 10.55 14.94 -18.87
CA SER A 196 9.69 14.52 -19.97
C SER A 196 9.54 13.00 -19.94
N VAL A 197 8.39 12.51 -20.35
CA VAL A 197 8.05 11.08 -20.22
C VAL A 197 7.69 10.51 -21.58
N THR A 198 8.21 9.34 -21.92
CA THR A 198 7.74 8.56 -23.07
C THR A 198 7.26 7.20 -22.63
N CYS A 199 5.98 6.97 -22.82
CA CYS A 199 5.29 5.75 -22.43
C CYS A 199 5.27 4.75 -23.58
N PHE A 200 5.63 3.51 -23.28
CA PHE A 200 5.69 2.39 -24.20
C PHE A 200 4.68 1.31 -23.80
N PRO A 201 4.18 0.52 -24.77
CA PRO A 201 3.37 -0.66 -24.48
C PRO A 201 4.07 -1.63 -23.50
N TRP A 202 3.28 -2.39 -22.75
CA TRP A 202 3.74 -3.31 -21.71
C TRP A 202 4.75 -4.37 -22.21
N ASP A 203 4.61 -4.80 -23.46
CA ASP A 203 5.44 -5.80 -24.14
C ASP A 203 6.58 -5.19 -24.96
N TYR A 204 6.80 -3.88 -24.86
CA TYR A 204 7.82 -3.20 -25.65
C TYR A 204 9.24 -3.65 -25.24
N PRO A 205 10.16 -3.90 -26.19
CA PRO A 205 11.53 -4.35 -25.91
C PRO A 205 12.42 -3.21 -25.40
N ILE A 206 12.09 -2.65 -24.23
CA ILE A 206 12.69 -1.42 -23.68
C ILE A 206 14.21 -1.48 -23.56
N HIS A 207 14.76 -2.65 -23.23
CA HIS A 207 16.21 -2.89 -23.14
C HIS A 207 16.97 -2.51 -24.42
N LYS A 208 16.33 -2.50 -25.59
CA LYS A 208 16.95 -2.09 -26.86
C LYS A 208 17.12 -0.58 -26.98
N VAL A 209 16.31 0.23 -26.30
CA VAL A 209 16.29 1.69 -26.44
C VAL A 209 16.53 2.44 -25.12
N ALA A 210 16.63 1.73 -23.99
CA ALA A 210 16.82 2.32 -22.67
C ALA A 210 18.03 3.27 -22.58
N HIS A 211 19.05 3.02 -23.40
CA HIS A 211 20.22 3.88 -23.51
C HIS A 211 19.94 5.28 -24.09
N HIS A 212 18.74 5.55 -24.59
CA HIS A 212 18.30 6.90 -24.99
C HIS A 212 17.63 7.69 -23.86
N PHE A 213 17.42 7.07 -22.69
CA PHE A 213 16.72 7.67 -21.56
C PHE A 213 17.66 7.85 -20.37
N ASP A 214 17.33 8.80 -19.50
CA ASP A 214 18.04 9.06 -18.25
C ASP A 214 17.52 8.16 -17.11
N GLY A 215 16.35 7.56 -17.28
CA GLY A 215 15.73 6.63 -16.34
C GLY A 215 14.68 5.74 -16.99
N VAL A 216 14.47 4.55 -16.42
CA VAL A 216 13.35 3.67 -16.79
C VAL A 216 12.40 3.50 -15.60
N PHE A 217 11.11 3.54 -15.87
CA PHE A 217 10.05 3.38 -14.90
C PHE A 217 9.09 2.28 -15.35
N ILE A 218 8.60 1.48 -14.41
CA ILE A 218 7.60 0.43 -14.66
C ILE A 218 6.37 0.79 -13.83
N SER A 219 5.24 1.02 -14.50
CA SER A 219 4.03 1.50 -13.84
C SER A 219 3.31 0.41 -13.04
N ASN A 220 2.27 0.84 -12.32
CA ASN A 220 1.23 -0.05 -11.80
C ASN A 220 0.44 -0.73 -12.93
N GLY A 221 -0.44 -1.65 -12.54
CA GLY A 221 -1.36 -2.32 -13.46
C GLY A 221 -2.19 -3.42 -12.79
N PRO A 222 -3.16 -3.99 -13.53
CA PRO A 222 -4.06 -5.04 -13.04
C PRO A 222 -3.50 -6.46 -13.22
N GLY A 223 -4.14 -7.41 -12.55
CA GLY A 223 -4.04 -8.84 -12.83
C GLY A 223 -2.81 -9.54 -12.26
N ASP A 224 -2.63 -10.79 -12.69
CA ASP A 224 -1.50 -11.64 -12.28
C ASP A 224 -0.22 -11.26 -13.04
N PRO A 225 0.90 -10.93 -12.35
CA PRO A 225 2.16 -10.59 -12.99
C PRO A 225 2.74 -11.73 -13.86
N THR A 226 2.35 -12.98 -13.66
CA THR A 226 2.82 -14.13 -14.45
C THR A 226 2.33 -14.12 -15.90
N HIS A 227 1.23 -13.41 -16.20
CA HIS A 227 0.79 -13.17 -17.58
C HIS A 227 1.72 -12.24 -18.37
N CYS A 228 2.60 -11.51 -17.68
CA CYS A 228 3.49 -10.53 -18.30
C CYS A 228 4.88 -11.09 -18.62
N SER A 229 4.96 -12.34 -19.08
CA SER A 229 6.23 -13.03 -19.34
C SER A 229 7.14 -12.30 -20.35
N GLN A 230 6.57 -11.64 -21.36
CA GLN A 230 7.30 -10.80 -22.31
C GLN A 230 7.96 -9.60 -21.63
N THR A 231 7.22 -8.89 -20.78
CA THR A 231 7.77 -7.76 -19.99
C THR A 231 8.87 -8.24 -19.05
N VAL A 232 8.66 -9.36 -18.34
CA VAL A 232 9.67 -9.96 -17.46
C VAL A 232 10.94 -10.30 -18.23
N TYR A 233 10.83 -10.86 -19.44
CA TYR A 233 11.98 -11.12 -20.30
C TYR A 233 12.72 -9.83 -20.68
N HIS A 234 12.00 -8.77 -21.09
CA HIS A 234 12.60 -7.49 -21.43
C HIS A 234 13.24 -6.78 -20.24
N LEU A 235 12.63 -6.87 -19.06
CA LEU A 235 13.18 -6.33 -17.82
C LEU A 235 14.43 -7.07 -17.36
N ARG A 236 14.48 -8.40 -17.52
CA ARG A 236 15.70 -9.18 -17.27
C ARG A 236 16.86 -8.64 -18.12
N LYS A 237 16.62 -8.48 -19.42
CA LYS A 237 17.62 -7.92 -20.35
C LYS A 237 17.98 -6.47 -20.03
N LEU A 238 17.01 -5.68 -19.58
CA LEU A 238 17.23 -4.29 -19.16
C LEU A 238 18.15 -4.24 -17.95
N ILE A 239 17.89 -5.05 -16.92
CA ILE A 239 18.75 -5.15 -15.74
C ILE A 239 20.18 -5.53 -16.16
N ASP A 240 20.38 -6.43 -17.11
CA ASP A 240 21.73 -6.81 -17.54
C ASP A 240 22.47 -5.72 -18.35
N SER A 241 21.73 -4.87 -19.08
CA SER A 241 22.32 -3.96 -20.11
C SER A 241 22.29 -2.47 -19.78
N TYR A 242 21.41 -2.03 -18.88
CA TYR A 242 21.21 -0.61 -18.58
C TYR A 242 21.72 -0.26 -17.18
N THR A 243 22.70 0.64 -17.07
CA THR A 243 23.32 1.02 -15.78
C THR A 243 22.58 2.12 -15.03
N GLY A 244 21.66 2.82 -15.70
CA GLY A 244 20.94 3.95 -15.11
C GLY A 244 19.79 3.53 -14.18
N PRO A 245 19.07 4.52 -13.62
CA PRO A 245 18.05 4.29 -12.62
C PRO A 245 16.82 3.55 -13.15
N ILE A 246 16.35 2.58 -12.37
CA ILE A 246 15.12 1.83 -12.66
C ILE A 246 14.20 1.86 -11.44
N MET A 247 12.94 2.29 -11.63
CA MET A 247 11.93 2.28 -10.57
C MET A 247 10.67 1.52 -11.00
N GLY A 248 10.14 0.67 -10.12
CA GLY A 248 8.86 -0.01 -10.33
C GLY A 248 7.84 0.28 -9.23
N ILE A 249 6.58 0.51 -9.60
CA ILE A 249 5.46 0.71 -8.67
C ILE A 249 4.43 -0.41 -8.81
N CYS A 250 3.97 -0.97 -7.70
CA CYS A 250 2.89 -1.96 -7.63
C CYS A 250 3.17 -3.19 -8.54
N LEU A 251 2.47 -3.33 -9.66
CA LEU A 251 2.78 -4.36 -10.66
C LEU A 251 4.25 -4.25 -11.14
N GLY A 252 4.77 -3.05 -11.33
CA GLY A 252 6.17 -2.85 -11.71
C GLY A 252 7.17 -3.39 -10.68
N HIS A 253 6.84 -3.35 -9.39
CA HIS A 253 7.65 -4.00 -8.35
C HIS A 253 7.65 -5.54 -8.53
N GLN A 254 6.48 -6.13 -8.76
CA GLN A 254 6.33 -7.57 -8.98
C GLN A 254 7.05 -8.03 -10.24
N LEU A 255 6.93 -7.29 -11.34
CA LEU A 255 7.59 -7.61 -12.62
C LEU A 255 9.11 -7.50 -12.50
N LEU A 256 9.62 -6.50 -11.78
CA LEU A 256 11.06 -6.41 -11.49
C LEU A 256 11.52 -7.61 -10.64
N ALA A 257 10.76 -8.01 -9.62
CA ALA A 257 11.12 -9.17 -8.79
C ALA A 257 11.14 -10.48 -9.61
N LEU A 258 10.15 -10.72 -10.47
CA LEU A 258 10.16 -11.85 -11.40
C LEU A 258 11.36 -11.76 -12.37
N ALA A 259 11.69 -10.55 -12.82
CA ALA A 259 12.85 -10.28 -13.68
C ALA A 259 14.19 -10.39 -12.94
N THR A 260 14.24 -10.59 -11.62
CA THR A 260 15.45 -10.96 -10.89
C THR A 260 15.49 -12.45 -10.55
N GLY A 261 14.33 -13.14 -10.58
CA GLY A 261 14.19 -14.58 -10.37
C GLY A 261 13.48 -14.92 -9.05
N ALA A 262 12.99 -13.91 -8.35
CA ALA A 262 12.11 -14.08 -7.21
C ALA A 262 10.73 -14.58 -7.66
N ARG A 263 9.88 -14.95 -6.68
CA ARG A 263 8.51 -15.42 -6.90
C ARG A 263 7.49 -14.40 -6.40
N THR A 264 6.30 -14.46 -6.99
CA THR A 264 5.11 -13.75 -6.52
C THR A 264 4.11 -14.75 -5.96
N VAL A 265 3.35 -14.33 -4.95
CA VAL A 265 2.29 -15.11 -4.32
C VAL A 265 0.98 -14.32 -4.34
N LYS A 266 -0.14 -15.01 -4.55
CA LYS A 266 -1.46 -14.39 -4.45
C LYS A 266 -1.83 -14.22 -2.97
N LEU A 267 -2.21 -13.00 -2.60
CA LEU A 267 -2.72 -12.68 -1.27
C LEU A 267 -4.17 -13.15 -1.17
N LYS A 268 -4.60 -13.48 0.06
CA LYS A 268 -5.95 -13.97 0.32
C LYS A 268 -7.03 -13.02 -0.20
N TYR A 269 -6.96 -11.74 0.18
CA TYR A 269 -7.90 -10.71 -0.25
C TYR A 269 -7.20 -9.42 -0.72
N GLY A 270 -5.87 -9.45 -0.86
CA GLY A 270 -5.05 -8.32 -1.29
C GLY A 270 -5.00 -7.15 -0.30
N ASN A 271 -4.22 -6.13 -0.67
CA ASN A 271 -4.08 -4.88 0.06
C ASN A 271 -4.64 -3.74 -0.78
N ARG A 272 -5.77 -3.17 -0.32
CA ARG A 272 -6.60 -2.21 -1.07
C ARG A 272 -7.13 -1.11 -0.15
N ALA A 273 -6.33 -0.08 0.06
CA ALA A 273 -6.59 0.93 1.09
C ALA A 273 -5.72 2.18 0.95
N HIS A 274 -6.08 3.26 1.64
CA HIS A 274 -5.27 4.48 1.78
C HIS A 274 -4.57 4.60 3.16
N ASN A 275 -4.63 3.56 3.99
CA ASN A 275 -4.18 3.61 5.38
C ASN A 275 -3.20 2.49 5.76
N ILE A 276 -2.48 1.92 4.79
CA ILE A 276 -1.61 0.77 5.07
C ILE A 276 -0.21 1.25 5.50
N PRO A 277 0.26 0.84 6.69
CA PRO A 277 1.58 1.19 7.18
C PRO A 277 2.68 0.36 6.51
N ALA A 278 3.58 1.03 5.80
CA ALA A 278 4.81 0.45 5.25
C ALA A 278 6.03 0.94 6.05
N LEU A 279 6.79 0.01 6.62
CA LEU A 279 8.04 0.29 7.33
C LEU A 279 9.22 0.25 6.35
N ASP A 280 9.94 1.36 6.24
CA ASP A 280 11.22 1.46 5.56
C ASP A 280 12.29 0.74 6.39
N LEU A 281 12.85 -0.34 5.84
CA LEU A 281 13.87 -1.15 6.52
C LEU A 281 15.25 -0.49 6.54
N THR A 282 15.48 0.53 5.73
CA THR A 282 16.75 1.26 5.66
C THR A 282 16.82 2.38 6.69
N THR A 283 15.69 3.05 6.96
CA THR A 283 15.63 4.20 7.89
C THR A 283 14.90 3.89 9.19
N GLY A 284 14.10 2.82 9.26
CA GLY A 284 13.23 2.50 10.39
C GLY A 284 11.98 3.40 10.48
N ARG A 285 11.66 4.17 9.43
CA ARG A 285 10.49 5.06 9.39
C ARG A 285 9.26 4.32 8.86
N CYS A 286 8.11 4.59 9.47
CA CYS A 286 6.83 4.11 8.97
C CYS A 286 6.15 5.20 8.13
N HIS A 287 5.59 4.80 7.00
CA HIS A 287 4.84 5.65 6.08
C HIS A 287 3.42 5.08 5.93
N ILE A 288 2.41 5.95 5.94
CA ILE A 288 1.05 5.54 5.57
C ILE A 288 0.96 5.59 4.06
N THR A 289 0.48 4.50 3.45
CA THR A 289 0.55 4.31 2.00
C THR A 289 -0.81 3.99 1.40
N SER A 290 -0.96 4.36 0.12
CA SER A 290 -2.05 3.89 -0.73
C SER A 290 -1.62 2.60 -1.44
N GLN A 291 -2.46 1.57 -1.39
CA GLN A 291 -2.19 0.27 -2.01
C GLN A 291 -3.41 -0.24 -2.75
N ASN A 292 -3.16 -0.92 -3.87
CA ASN A 292 -4.17 -1.64 -4.63
C ASN A 292 -3.54 -2.83 -5.36
N HIS A 293 -3.32 -3.95 -4.66
CA HIS A 293 -2.74 -5.17 -5.25
C HIS A 293 -3.26 -6.46 -4.60
N GLY A 294 -3.41 -7.49 -5.44
CA GLY A 294 -3.80 -8.85 -5.02
C GLY A 294 -2.63 -9.84 -4.90
N TYR A 295 -1.43 -9.44 -5.33
CA TYR A 295 -0.22 -10.27 -5.35
C TYR A 295 0.88 -9.58 -4.56
N ALA A 296 1.81 -10.35 -3.99
CA ALA A 296 2.98 -9.85 -3.28
C ALA A 296 4.23 -10.62 -3.68
N VAL A 297 5.40 -10.00 -3.52
CA VAL A 297 6.70 -10.67 -3.74
C VAL A 297 7.07 -11.50 -2.51
N ASP A 298 7.49 -12.74 -2.74
CA ASP A 298 8.09 -13.59 -1.71
C ASP A 298 9.53 -13.14 -1.46
N ALA A 299 9.72 -12.27 -0.47
CA ALA A 299 11.03 -11.71 -0.10
C ALA A 299 12.10 -12.77 0.21
N THR A 300 11.70 -13.99 0.61
CA THR A 300 12.64 -15.08 0.89
C THR A 300 13.32 -15.63 -0.36
N THR A 301 12.78 -15.30 -1.53
CA THR A 301 13.26 -15.76 -2.85
C THR A 301 14.08 -14.73 -3.58
N LEU A 302 14.29 -13.55 -2.98
CA LEU A 302 15.14 -12.52 -3.58
C LEU A 302 16.57 -13.06 -3.75
N PRO A 303 17.16 -12.96 -4.96
CA PRO A 303 18.52 -13.41 -5.19
C PRO A 303 19.54 -12.50 -4.51
N ALA A 304 20.79 -12.95 -4.45
CA ALA A 304 21.91 -12.13 -3.97
C ALA A 304 22.00 -10.80 -4.75
N GLY A 305 22.38 -9.72 -4.06
CA GLY A 305 22.40 -8.37 -4.62
C GLY A 305 21.08 -7.59 -4.46
N TRP A 306 20.02 -8.22 -3.96
CA TRP A 306 18.72 -7.59 -3.70
C TRP A 306 18.33 -7.70 -2.24
N LYS A 307 17.67 -6.65 -1.73
CA LYS A 307 17.16 -6.59 -0.36
C LYS A 307 15.71 -6.13 -0.33
N PRO A 308 14.90 -6.63 0.61
CA PRO A 308 13.65 -5.98 0.97
C PRO A 308 13.90 -4.51 1.33
N TYR A 309 13.08 -3.62 0.80
CA TYR A 309 13.16 -2.18 1.07
C TYR A 309 12.08 -1.76 2.07
N PHE A 310 10.83 -2.15 1.80
CA PHE A 310 9.71 -1.91 2.71
C PHE A 310 9.04 -3.21 3.12
N ILE A 311 8.41 -3.20 4.30
CA ILE A 311 7.56 -4.29 4.78
C ILE A 311 6.23 -3.74 5.29
N ASN A 312 5.16 -4.47 5.06
CA ASN A 312 3.83 -4.14 5.57
C ASN A 312 3.76 -4.47 7.07
N LEU A 313 3.40 -3.50 7.92
CA LEU A 313 3.34 -3.76 9.36
C LEU A 313 2.11 -4.58 9.79
N ASN A 314 1.08 -4.69 8.96
CA ASN A 314 -0.12 -5.46 9.27
C ASN A 314 0.06 -6.96 9.00
N ASP A 315 0.62 -7.32 7.84
CA ASP A 315 0.67 -8.71 7.37
C ASP A 315 2.09 -9.23 7.07
N GLN A 316 3.12 -8.39 7.25
CA GLN A 316 4.53 -8.72 7.00
C GLN A 316 4.88 -9.03 5.54
N SER A 317 3.98 -8.74 4.60
CA SER A 317 4.25 -8.89 3.16
C SER A 317 5.31 -7.88 2.69
N ASN A 318 6.01 -8.23 1.60
CA ASN A 318 7.01 -7.34 1.01
C ASN A 318 6.34 -6.14 0.35
N GLU A 319 6.84 -4.94 0.68
CA GLU A 319 6.30 -3.68 0.18
C GLU A 319 7.26 -2.93 -0.74
N GLY A 320 8.37 -3.56 -1.10
CA GLY A 320 9.39 -2.98 -1.95
C GLY A 320 10.71 -3.74 -1.88
N MET A 321 11.54 -3.53 -2.89
CA MET A 321 12.89 -4.07 -2.95
C MET A 321 13.87 -3.06 -3.54
N ILE A 322 15.13 -3.18 -3.14
CA ILE A 322 16.23 -2.31 -3.59
C ILE A 322 17.45 -3.17 -3.93
N HIS A 323 18.17 -2.77 -4.96
CA HIS A 323 19.44 -3.39 -5.31
C HIS A 323 20.57 -2.83 -4.43
N GLU A 324 21.54 -3.66 -4.03
CA GLU A 324 22.58 -3.27 -3.06
C GLU A 324 23.53 -2.19 -3.59
N THR A 325 23.89 -2.22 -4.88
CA THR A 325 24.88 -1.33 -5.49
C THR A 325 24.38 -0.47 -6.65
N ARG A 326 23.31 -0.86 -7.33
CA ARG A 326 22.80 -0.20 -8.53
C ARG A 326 21.58 0.66 -8.19
N PRO A 327 21.29 1.73 -8.96
CA PRO A 327 20.14 2.62 -8.74
C PRO A 327 18.81 1.94 -9.16
N ILE A 328 18.52 0.77 -8.62
CA ILE A 328 17.29 0.02 -8.92
C ILE A 328 16.50 -0.15 -7.63
N MET A 329 15.29 0.39 -7.60
CA MET A 329 14.38 0.29 -6.48
C MET A 329 12.94 0.06 -6.94
N SER A 330 12.09 -0.37 -6.03
CA SER A 330 10.67 -0.54 -6.32
C SER A 330 9.85 -0.55 -5.04
N THR A 331 8.58 -0.18 -5.16
CA THR A 331 7.60 -0.21 -4.07
C THR A 331 6.33 -0.92 -4.52
N GLN A 332 5.73 -1.69 -3.64
CA GLN A 332 4.48 -2.40 -3.89
C GLN A 332 3.27 -1.46 -3.71
N PHE A 333 3.39 -0.47 -2.84
CA PHE A 333 2.42 0.63 -2.70
C PHE A 333 2.60 1.70 -3.79
N HIS A 334 1.73 2.72 -3.75
CA HIS A 334 1.60 3.80 -4.71
C HIS A 334 2.07 5.16 -4.14
N PRO A 335 3.37 5.50 -4.27
CA PRO A 335 3.92 6.80 -3.85
C PRO A 335 3.26 8.02 -4.49
N GLU A 336 2.66 7.85 -5.67
CA GLU A 336 1.93 8.90 -6.36
C GLU A 336 0.59 9.19 -5.67
N ALA A 337 0.03 8.22 -4.94
CA ALA A 337 -1.28 8.29 -4.32
C ALA A 337 -2.38 8.79 -5.29
N LYS A 338 -2.92 9.99 -5.03
CA LYS A 338 -4.17 10.56 -5.55
C LYS A 338 -5.43 9.90 -4.96
N GLY A 339 -6.04 10.61 -4.01
CA GLY A 339 -7.06 10.09 -3.08
C GLY A 339 -6.47 9.57 -1.77
N GLY A 340 -5.23 9.07 -1.78
CA GLY A 340 -4.48 8.60 -0.61
C GLY A 340 -3.44 9.59 -0.04
N PRO A 341 -2.71 9.21 1.01
CA PRO A 341 -1.72 10.04 1.69
C PRO A 341 -0.48 10.32 0.83
N LEU A 342 0.17 11.48 1.04
CA LEU A 342 1.35 11.91 0.27
C LEU A 342 2.69 11.57 0.95
N ASP A 343 2.66 10.81 2.05
CA ASP A 343 3.78 10.50 2.95
C ASP A 343 4.96 9.78 2.28
N SER A 344 4.74 9.19 1.11
CA SER A 344 5.75 8.43 0.35
C SER A 344 6.15 9.09 -0.97
N SER A 345 5.64 10.30 -1.27
CA SER A 345 5.95 11.04 -2.50
C SER A 345 7.44 11.36 -2.67
N PHE A 346 8.21 11.40 -1.58
CA PHE A 346 9.67 11.58 -1.58
C PHE A 346 10.42 10.52 -2.41
N LEU A 347 9.81 9.36 -2.65
CA LEU A 347 10.42 8.32 -3.48
C LEU A 347 10.56 8.74 -4.95
N PHE A 348 9.66 9.61 -5.44
CA PHE A 348 9.86 10.24 -6.75
C PHE A 348 11.01 11.24 -6.72
N ASP A 349 11.20 11.98 -5.62
CA ASP A 349 12.37 12.87 -5.47
C ASP A 349 13.67 12.05 -5.50
N ALA A 350 13.74 10.99 -4.71
CA ALA A 350 14.89 10.09 -4.65
C ALA A 350 15.20 9.42 -6.01
N TYR A 351 14.18 9.02 -6.76
CA TYR A 351 14.36 8.50 -8.12
C TYR A 351 14.90 9.58 -9.07
N MET A 352 14.30 10.77 -9.04
CA MET A 352 14.68 11.86 -9.93
C MET A 352 16.09 12.40 -9.64
N GLU A 353 16.53 12.40 -8.39
CA GLU A 353 17.92 12.68 -8.01
C GLU A 353 18.89 11.67 -8.66
N GLN A 354 18.54 10.38 -8.67
CA GLN A 354 19.37 9.36 -9.34
C GLN A 354 19.38 9.55 -10.86
N VAL A 355 18.24 9.94 -11.46
CA VAL A 355 18.12 10.23 -12.90
C VAL A 355 18.98 11.43 -13.29
N ALA A 356 18.92 12.52 -12.52
CA ALA A 356 19.74 13.71 -12.74
C ALA A 356 21.23 13.38 -12.62
N LYS A 357 21.62 12.64 -11.57
CA LYS A 357 23.01 12.20 -11.36
C LYS A 357 23.52 11.34 -12.52
N PHE A 358 22.73 10.36 -12.97
CA PHE A 358 23.12 9.48 -14.08
C PHE A 358 23.35 10.27 -15.39
N ARG A 359 22.51 11.27 -15.65
CA ARG A 359 22.68 12.16 -16.80
C ARG A 359 23.94 13.03 -16.70
N GLU A 360 24.25 13.55 -15.52
CA GLU A 360 25.43 14.37 -15.27
C GLU A 360 26.75 13.59 -15.41
N GLU A 361 26.78 12.37 -14.89
CA GLU A 361 27.93 11.46 -14.97
C GLU A 361 28.19 11.00 -16.43
N GLY A 362 27.13 10.88 -17.23
CA GLY A 362 27.20 10.45 -18.63
C GLY A 362 27.63 8.99 -18.78
N VAL A 363 27.67 8.50 -20.02
CA VAL A 363 28.28 7.19 -20.34
C VAL A 363 29.67 7.46 -20.91
N ASP A 364 30.70 6.91 -20.29
CA ASP A 364 32.11 7.12 -20.63
C ASP A 364 32.56 8.60 -20.64
N GLY A 365 31.95 9.43 -19.78
CA GLY A 365 32.28 10.86 -19.66
C GLY A 365 31.71 11.76 -20.76
N ILE A 366 30.89 11.23 -21.67
CA ILE A 366 30.17 12.01 -22.67
C ILE A 366 28.79 12.37 -22.14
N LYS A 367 28.53 13.67 -21.97
CA LYS A 367 27.20 14.19 -21.60
C LYS A 367 26.21 13.94 -22.74
N ARG A 368 25.09 13.28 -22.44
CA ARG A 368 24.01 13.05 -23.40
C ARG A 368 23.14 14.30 -23.56
N GLU A 369 22.69 14.57 -24.78
CA GLU A 369 21.51 15.41 -24.99
C GLU A 369 20.28 14.61 -24.54
N GLY A 370 19.86 14.80 -23.28
CA GLY A 370 18.71 14.12 -22.68
C GLY A 370 17.35 14.60 -23.21
N ARG A 371 17.34 15.55 -24.16
CA ARG A 371 16.09 16.00 -24.77
C ARG A 371 15.69 15.04 -25.88
N PRO A 372 14.47 14.47 -25.85
CA PRO A 372 13.98 13.71 -26.99
C PRO A 372 14.00 14.59 -28.23
N ASN A 373 14.42 14.02 -29.36
CA ASN A 373 14.45 14.74 -30.63
C ASN A 373 13.07 15.40 -30.85
N PRO A 374 12.99 16.73 -31.02
CA PRO A 374 11.71 17.44 -31.16
C PRO A 374 10.81 16.85 -32.24
N LEU A 375 11.40 16.38 -33.35
CA LEU A 375 10.66 15.73 -34.44
C LEU A 375 10.04 14.40 -34.01
N LEU A 376 10.71 13.63 -33.15
CA LEU A 376 10.14 12.39 -32.58
C LEU A 376 9.01 12.72 -31.61
N VAL A 377 9.16 13.77 -30.80
CA VAL A 377 8.10 14.22 -29.88
C VAL A 377 6.84 14.61 -30.64
N ASP A 378 6.98 15.36 -31.74
CA ASP A 378 5.85 15.80 -32.56
C ASP A 378 5.12 14.66 -33.28
N LEU A 379 5.80 13.54 -33.54
CA LEU A 379 5.21 12.36 -34.16
C LEU A 379 4.46 11.47 -33.17
N LEU A 380 4.75 11.56 -31.88
CA LEU A 380 4.12 10.73 -30.86
C LEU A 380 2.77 11.31 -30.43
N SER A 381 1.85 10.42 -30.07
CA SER A 381 0.60 10.83 -29.42
C SER A 381 0.91 11.56 -28.10
N LYS A 382 0.09 12.54 -27.72
CA LYS A 382 0.17 13.21 -26.42
C LYS A 382 -0.64 12.49 -25.33
N GLU A 383 -1.41 11.48 -25.74
CA GLU A 383 -2.32 10.74 -24.88
C GLU A 383 -2.19 9.23 -25.13
N ARG A 384 -2.69 8.44 -24.18
CA ARG A 384 -2.69 6.98 -24.30
C ARG A 384 -3.50 6.53 -25.51
N VAL A 385 -2.98 5.57 -26.27
CA VAL A 385 -3.57 5.13 -27.55
C VAL A 385 -4.29 3.80 -27.39
N GLY A 386 -5.57 3.74 -27.77
CA GLY A 386 -6.30 2.48 -27.98
C GLY A 386 -6.67 1.69 -26.73
N VAL A 387 -7.02 2.37 -25.63
CA VAL A 387 -7.32 1.77 -24.31
C VAL A 387 -8.79 1.86 -23.90
N GLU A 388 -9.67 2.06 -24.85
CA GLU A 388 -11.12 2.13 -24.62
C GLU A 388 -11.64 0.86 -23.91
N PRO A 389 -12.40 0.98 -22.81
CA PRO A 389 -12.97 -0.15 -22.11
C PRO A 389 -13.91 -0.97 -23.00
N LYS A 390 -13.43 -2.12 -23.50
CA LYS A 390 -14.34 -3.16 -24.01
C LYS A 390 -14.81 -4.06 -22.86
N PRO A 391 -16.10 -4.48 -22.81
CA PRO A 391 -16.54 -5.47 -21.85
C PRO A 391 -15.65 -6.71 -21.93
N VAL A 392 -15.29 -7.28 -20.78
CA VAL A 392 -14.53 -8.53 -20.71
C VAL A 392 -15.47 -9.66 -21.14
N LYS A 393 -15.70 -9.81 -22.45
CA LYS A 393 -16.34 -11.01 -23.01
C LYS A 393 -15.28 -12.07 -23.20
N SER A 394 -15.59 -13.33 -22.91
CA SER A 394 -14.75 -14.47 -23.29
C SER A 394 -14.59 -14.45 -24.81
N GLU A 395 -13.37 -14.27 -25.32
CA GLU A 395 -13.12 -14.57 -26.72
C GLU A 395 -13.38 -16.08 -26.93
N PRO A 396 -14.20 -16.48 -27.90
CA PRO A 396 -14.25 -17.88 -28.27
C PRO A 396 -12.86 -18.27 -28.76
N ALA A 397 -12.30 -19.36 -28.23
CA ALA A 397 -11.00 -19.90 -28.64
C ALA A 397 -10.91 -19.88 -30.18
N SER A 398 -10.15 -18.92 -30.70
CA SER A 398 -10.09 -18.73 -32.14
C SER A 398 -9.37 -19.93 -32.73
N LYS A 399 -10.04 -20.62 -33.66
CA LYS A 399 -9.40 -21.57 -34.56
C LYS A 399 -8.21 -20.86 -35.20
N VAL A 400 -7.01 -21.26 -34.83
CA VAL A 400 -5.78 -20.94 -35.55
C VAL A 400 -5.92 -21.52 -36.96
N LYS A 401 -6.46 -20.73 -37.89
CA LYS A 401 -6.31 -20.97 -39.32
C LYS A 401 -5.02 -20.27 -39.74
N GLY A 402 -3.93 -21.02 -39.76
CA GLY A 402 -2.72 -20.63 -40.45
C GLY A 402 -3.04 -20.45 -41.94
N ALA A 403 -2.84 -19.24 -42.45
CA ALA A 403 -2.76 -18.98 -43.87
C ALA A 403 -1.32 -19.30 -44.31
N PHE A 404 -1.10 -20.51 -44.81
CA PHE A 404 -0.02 -20.80 -45.75
C PHE A 404 -0.67 -21.30 -47.03
N ALA A 405 -0.56 -20.49 -48.08
CA ALA A 405 -0.96 -20.84 -49.43
C ALA A 405 0.20 -21.55 -50.12
N VAL A 406 0.06 -22.84 -50.45
CA VAL A 406 0.70 -23.48 -51.62
C VAL A 406 -0.15 -24.67 -52.09
N GLY A 407 -0.61 -24.59 -53.34
CA GLY A 407 -0.54 -25.66 -54.35
C GLY A 407 -1.30 -26.97 -54.18
N GLN A 408 -2.37 -27.10 -54.97
CA GLN A 408 -2.77 -28.25 -55.79
C GLN A 408 -2.72 -29.70 -55.25
N GLY A 409 -3.83 -30.43 -55.40
CA GLY A 409 -3.78 -31.88 -55.64
C GLY A 409 -4.94 -32.71 -55.07
N TYR A 410 -5.94 -32.95 -55.92
CA TYR A 410 -6.73 -34.20 -56.07
C TYR A 410 -6.94 -35.20 -54.91
N SER A 411 -8.24 -35.54 -54.72
CA SER A 411 -8.83 -36.90 -54.65
C SER A 411 -9.21 -37.52 -53.29
N GLN A 412 -10.53 -37.75 -53.18
CA GLN A 412 -11.24 -39.00 -52.78
C GLN A 412 -11.16 -39.60 -51.35
N THR A 413 -12.33 -39.54 -50.68
CA THR A 413 -13.15 -40.62 -50.05
C THR A 413 -12.60 -41.64 -49.03
N ALA A 414 -13.53 -42.03 -48.12
CA ALA A 414 -13.62 -43.20 -47.23
C ALA A 414 -12.98 -43.04 -45.83
N SER A 415 -13.74 -42.96 -44.73
CA SER A 415 -14.63 -43.92 -44.02
C SER A 415 -13.91 -44.97 -43.15
N MET A 416 -14.30 -44.96 -41.87
CA MET A 416 -14.44 -46.09 -40.95
C MET A 416 -13.20 -46.80 -40.35
N ASN A 417 -13.15 -46.68 -39.02
CA ASN A 417 -13.02 -47.73 -37.99
C ASN A 417 -11.82 -48.70 -37.91
N ALA A 418 -11.48 -48.92 -36.63
CA ALA A 418 -10.99 -50.13 -35.97
C ALA A 418 -9.49 -50.24 -35.67
N GLN A 419 -9.20 -50.28 -34.36
CA GLN A 419 -8.05 -50.98 -33.77
C GLN A 419 -8.10 -52.48 -34.14
N PRO A 420 -6.98 -53.23 -34.12
CA PRO A 420 -6.59 -53.93 -32.90
C PRO A 420 -5.07 -54.18 -32.74
N ALA A 421 -4.73 -54.92 -31.67
CA ALA A 421 -3.40 -55.18 -31.15
C ALA A 421 -2.65 -56.41 -31.74
N SER A 422 -1.32 -56.37 -31.54
CA SER A 422 -0.43 -57.46 -31.08
C SER A 422 0.39 -58.33 -32.08
N MET A 423 1.67 -58.52 -31.67
CA MET A 423 2.63 -59.64 -31.89
C MET A 423 3.24 -59.80 -33.30
N THR A 424 4.53 -60.15 -33.55
CA THR A 424 5.61 -60.78 -32.76
C THR A 424 7.00 -60.73 -33.49
N SER A 425 8.07 -60.83 -32.70
CA SER A 425 9.38 -61.50 -32.93
C SER A 425 10.42 -61.02 -33.97
N SER A 426 11.67 -60.77 -33.52
CA SER A 426 12.79 -61.74 -33.62
C SER A 426 14.10 -61.19 -33.00
N ILE A 427 15.00 -62.12 -32.63
CA ILE A 427 16.14 -62.04 -31.70
C ILE A 427 17.48 -61.85 -32.44
N ARG A 428 18.47 -61.13 -31.86
CA ARG A 428 19.90 -61.57 -31.74
C ARG A 428 20.78 -60.67 -30.82
N SER A 429 21.38 -61.35 -29.83
CA SER A 429 22.63 -61.19 -29.03
C SER A 429 23.77 -60.24 -29.54
N ALA A 430 24.75 -59.71 -28.80
CA ALA A 430 25.38 -59.99 -27.48
C ALA A 430 26.30 -58.81 -27.01
N ASP A 431 26.56 -58.77 -25.69
CA ASP A 431 27.79 -58.44 -24.93
C ASP A 431 28.49 -57.05 -24.87
N ARG A 432 28.88 -56.74 -23.61
CA ARG A 432 29.82 -55.74 -23.03
C ARG A 432 30.84 -56.52 -22.17
N PRO A 433 31.90 -55.96 -21.51
CA PRO A 433 32.63 -54.65 -21.54
C PRO A 433 34.18 -54.92 -21.67
N PRO A 434 35.19 -54.18 -21.12
CA PRO A 434 35.38 -52.81 -20.56
C PRO A 434 36.62 -52.06 -21.14
N PRO A 435 37.13 -50.95 -20.54
CA PRO A 435 38.59 -50.89 -20.33
C PRO A 435 39.08 -50.15 -19.05
N ALA A 436 40.35 -50.41 -18.69
CA ALA A 436 41.12 -49.75 -17.63
C ALA A 436 42.58 -49.44 -18.06
N THR A 437 43.18 -48.43 -17.39
CA THR A 437 44.64 -48.09 -17.22
C THR A 437 45.36 -47.35 -18.38
N ARG A 438 46.37 -46.46 -18.20
CA ARG A 438 47.23 -46.00 -17.08
C ARG A 438 48.11 -44.80 -17.54
N HIS A 439 48.59 -43.95 -16.59
CA HIS A 439 49.98 -43.41 -16.40
C HIS A 439 49.92 -42.19 -15.45
N ARG A 440 50.29 -42.22 -14.15
CA ARG A 440 51.59 -42.28 -13.41
C ARG A 440 52.57 -41.10 -13.63
N ASN A 441 52.77 -40.29 -12.58
CA ASN A 441 54.09 -39.90 -12.06
C ASN A 441 54.03 -39.33 -10.63
N HIS A 442 54.98 -39.73 -9.78
CA HIS A 442 55.19 -39.29 -8.38
C HIS A 442 56.67 -39.48 -8.00
N HIS A 443 57.32 -38.43 -7.48
CA HIS A 443 58.55 -38.47 -6.66
C HIS A 443 58.55 -37.23 -5.73
N ARG A 444 58.37 -37.42 -4.41
CA ARG A 444 59.37 -37.44 -3.31
C ARG A 444 60.04 -36.08 -3.01
N HIS A 445 59.75 -35.47 -1.85
CA HIS A 445 60.69 -35.34 -0.72
C HIS A 445 60.03 -34.81 0.57
N THR A 446 60.70 -35.12 1.67
CA THR A 446 60.40 -35.04 3.10
C THR A 446 60.67 -33.68 3.76
N SER A 447 59.91 -33.32 4.82
CA SER A 447 60.49 -32.85 6.10
C SER A 447 59.47 -32.84 7.24
N ARG A 448 59.93 -33.33 8.40
CA ARG A 448 59.27 -33.44 9.71
C ARG A 448 59.12 -32.07 10.40
N LEU A 449 58.11 -31.90 11.24
CA LEU A 449 58.29 -31.59 12.67
C LEU A 449 57.03 -31.95 13.46
N SER A 450 57.22 -32.67 14.55
CA SER A 450 56.22 -33.11 15.53
C SER A 450 56.17 -32.14 16.71
N TYR A 451 55.03 -32.01 17.39
CA TYR A 451 54.94 -32.18 18.86
C TYR A 451 53.49 -32.50 19.29
N HIS A 452 53.41 -33.35 20.30
CA HIS A 452 52.28 -34.08 20.88
C HIS A 452 51.56 -33.29 22.00
N ILE A 453 50.21 -33.38 22.09
CA ILE A 453 49.37 -34.08 23.11
C ILE A 453 49.43 -33.41 24.51
N THR A 454 48.31 -33.07 25.19
CA THR A 454 47.43 -33.96 26.02
C THR A 454 46.14 -33.16 26.40
N ASN A 455 44.90 -33.59 26.11
CA ASN A 455 43.98 -34.48 26.87
C ASN A 455 43.89 -34.15 28.39
N VAL A 456 42.76 -34.15 29.13
CA VAL A 456 41.38 -34.69 29.03
C VAL A 456 40.67 -34.25 30.37
N HIS A 457 39.41 -33.81 30.46
CA HIS A 457 38.15 -34.55 30.76
C HIS A 457 37.03 -33.48 30.97
N GLN A 458 35.85 -33.57 30.30
CA GLN A 458 34.55 -34.13 30.78
C GLN A 458 33.98 -33.42 32.03
N LEU A 459 32.72 -32.98 32.14
CA LEU A 459 31.42 -33.46 31.61
C LEU A 459 30.33 -32.35 31.75
N THR A 460 29.33 -32.40 30.85
CA THR A 460 27.88 -32.06 31.03
C THR A 460 27.50 -30.61 31.37
N SER A 461 26.50 -29.95 30.77
CA SER A 461 25.41 -30.33 29.86
C SER A 461 24.73 -29.06 29.28
N ALA A 462 24.17 -29.20 28.08
CA ALA A 462 22.97 -28.56 27.52
C ALA A 462 22.77 -27.02 27.54
N ASN A 463 22.66 -26.49 26.31
CA ASN A 463 21.82 -25.38 25.84
C ASN A 463 22.01 -23.98 26.43
N ASN A 464 22.76 -23.14 25.71
CA ASN A 464 22.71 -21.69 25.86
C ASN A 464 22.23 -21.04 24.53
N ARG A 465 20.96 -20.64 24.50
CA ARG A 465 20.42 -19.61 23.61
C ARG A 465 20.35 -18.30 24.41
N TYR A 466 20.59 -17.19 23.72
CA TYR A 466 20.50 -15.78 24.14
C TYR A 466 21.68 -15.23 24.97
N SER A 467 22.44 -14.28 24.40
CA SER A 467 22.32 -12.85 24.74
C SER A 467 23.45 -11.98 24.13
N ALA A 468 23.08 -10.72 23.87
CA ALA A 468 23.89 -9.50 23.70
C ALA A 468 24.58 -9.34 22.33
N ALA A 469 24.37 -8.24 21.58
CA ALA A 469 24.48 -6.85 22.00
C ALA A 469 23.75 -5.92 21.00
N TYR A 470 22.75 -5.15 21.42
CA TYR A 470 22.88 -3.78 21.97
C TYR A 470 23.24 -2.73 20.91
N ALA A 471 22.21 -2.08 20.36
CA ALA A 471 22.29 -0.70 19.87
C ALA A 471 21.11 0.09 20.46
N MET A 472 21.45 1.19 21.11
CA MET A 472 20.62 1.97 22.04
C MET A 472 19.37 2.59 21.38
N ALA A 473 18.18 2.26 21.88
CA ALA A 473 16.98 3.05 21.63
C ALA A 473 16.92 4.22 22.63
N ARG A 474 17.26 5.42 22.16
CA ARG A 474 16.94 6.67 22.87
C ARG A 474 15.44 6.97 22.69
N PRO A 475 14.70 7.38 23.74
CA PRO A 475 13.31 7.77 23.57
C PRO A 475 13.24 9.09 22.78
N LEU A 476 12.51 9.04 21.66
CA LEU A 476 12.23 10.13 20.75
C LEU A 476 11.46 11.24 21.49
N ILE A 477 12.06 12.43 21.64
CA ILE A 477 11.35 13.65 22.04
C ILE A 477 10.94 14.35 20.74
N VAL A 478 9.63 14.35 20.46
CA VAL A 478 9.05 15.13 19.36
C VAL A 478 9.04 16.60 19.80
N VAL A 479 9.91 17.42 19.22
CA VAL A 479 9.87 18.88 19.35
C VAL A 479 9.30 19.44 18.05
N THR A 480 8.00 19.71 18.04
CA THR A 480 7.34 20.43 16.94
C THR A 480 7.40 21.92 17.24
N LYS A 481 8.01 22.69 16.33
CA LYS A 481 8.11 24.15 16.42
C LYS A 481 7.07 24.76 15.47
N PHE A 482 6.00 25.38 15.98
CA PHE A 482 5.37 26.53 15.31
C PHE A 482 4.39 27.32 16.20
N VAL A 483 4.17 28.57 15.79
CA VAL A 483 3.56 29.71 16.47
C VAL A 483 2.04 29.76 16.27
N GLY A 484 1.27 30.03 17.34
CA GLY A 484 -0.06 30.65 17.27
C GLY A 484 -1.25 29.77 17.64
N VAL A 485 -1.84 30.05 18.83
CA VAL A 485 -3.04 29.50 19.47
C VAL A 485 -2.90 28.08 20.06
N CYS A 486 -2.44 28.02 21.32
CA CYS A 486 -2.54 26.83 22.18
C CYS A 486 -4.01 26.50 22.48
N SER A 487 -4.66 25.75 21.60
CA SER A 487 -6.03 25.27 21.78
C SER A 487 -6.12 24.24 22.91
N LEU A 488 -7.06 24.42 23.84
CA LEU A 488 -7.37 23.49 24.95
C LEU A 488 -7.47 22.01 24.53
N GLY A 489 -7.82 21.72 23.27
CA GLY A 489 -7.92 20.37 22.72
C GLY A 489 -6.59 19.59 22.69
N LEU A 490 -5.45 20.27 22.66
CA LEU A 490 -4.13 19.64 22.71
C LEU A 490 -3.80 19.13 24.12
N LEU A 491 -4.30 19.79 25.16
CA LEU A 491 -4.04 19.43 26.56
C LEU A 491 -4.88 18.25 27.02
N THR A 492 -6.15 18.22 26.60
CA THR A 492 -7.04 17.07 26.79
C THR A 492 -6.58 15.89 25.95
N GLY A 493 -6.14 16.11 24.70
CA GLY A 493 -5.53 15.07 23.85
C GLY A 493 -4.22 14.50 24.40
N LEU A 494 -3.37 15.33 25.00
CA LEU A 494 -2.16 14.88 25.72
C LEU A 494 -2.52 14.06 26.96
N SER A 495 -3.48 14.51 27.76
CA SER A 495 -3.94 13.77 28.96
C SER A 495 -4.57 12.42 28.58
N PHE A 496 -5.48 12.40 27.59
CA PHE A 496 -6.10 11.18 27.05
C PHE A 496 -5.08 10.20 26.48
N GLY A 497 -4.12 10.70 25.69
CA GLY A 497 -3.08 9.89 25.06
C GLY A 497 -2.10 9.28 26.07
N THR A 498 -1.82 10.00 27.17
CA THR A 498 -0.94 9.48 28.22
C THR A 498 -1.61 8.43 29.12
N SER A 499 -2.90 8.55 29.43
CA SER A 499 -3.60 7.56 30.26
C SER A 499 -3.82 6.23 29.54
N PHE A 500 -4.22 6.27 28.26
CA PHE A 500 -4.46 5.05 27.47
C PHE A 500 -3.19 4.24 27.18
N ALA A 501 -2.04 4.92 27.07
CA ALA A 501 -0.75 4.27 26.78
C ALA A 501 -0.05 3.71 28.03
N SER A 502 -0.38 4.15 29.23
CA SER A 502 0.48 3.93 30.40
C SER A 502 0.43 2.51 30.96
N ILE A 503 -0.74 1.86 31.05
CA ILE A 503 -0.86 0.65 31.88
C ILE A 503 -0.44 -0.62 31.16
N LYS A 504 -0.94 -0.85 29.95
CA LYS A 504 -0.48 -2.00 29.14
C LYS A 504 1.00 -1.89 28.83
N ALA A 505 1.51 -0.68 28.57
CA ALA A 505 2.94 -0.47 28.35
C ALA A 505 3.76 -0.74 29.62
N LEU A 506 3.35 -0.24 30.79
CA LEU A 506 4.07 -0.49 32.05
C LEU A 506 4.10 -1.98 32.43
N LEU A 507 3.01 -2.71 32.19
CA LEU A 507 2.94 -4.16 32.41
C LEU A 507 3.78 -4.97 31.42
N THR A 508 4.06 -4.42 30.23
CA THR A 508 4.96 -5.04 29.23
C THR A 508 6.44 -4.73 29.47
N LEU A 509 6.78 -3.88 30.44
CA LEU A 509 8.17 -3.56 30.73
C LEU A 509 8.88 -4.72 31.43
N PRO A 510 10.17 -4.94 31.11
CA PRO A 510 10.89 -6.15 31.53
C PRO A 510 11.21 -6.20 33.02
N SER A 511 11.05 -5.10 33.77
CA SER A 511 11.32 -5.06 35.21
C SER A 511 10.57 -3.93 35.93
N ALA A 512 10.27 -4.11 37.22
CA ALA A 512 9.62 -3.09 38.03
C ALA A 512 10.43 -1.77 38.13
N PRO A 513 11.78 -1.76 38.15
CA PRO A 513 12.56 -0.52 38.07
C PRO A 513 12.40 0.23 36.75
N ALA A 514 12.24 -0.47 35.62
CA ALA A 514 11.96 0.15 34.33
C ALA A 514 10.54 0.75 34.30
N ALA A 515 9.56 0.05 34.88
CA ALA A 515 8.20 0.55 35.05
C ALA A 515 8.15 1.77 36.00
N HIS A 516 8.87 1.71 37.13
CA HIS A 516 8.98 2.81 38.08
C HIS A 516 9.56 4.08 37.44
N ARG A 517 10.67 3.98 36.71
CA ARG A 517 11.28 5.12 36.01
C ARG A 517 10.35 5.70 34.94
N SER A 518 9.67 4.84 34.18
CA SER A 518 8.74 5.27 33.13
C SER A 518 7.51 5.96 33.72
N PHE A 519 6.92 5.37 34.78
CA PHE A 519 5.78 5.94 35.50
C PHE A 519 6.11 7.28 36.16
N THR A 520 7.26 7.38 36.83
CA THR A 520 7.72 8.63 37.46
C THR A 520 8.03 9.71 36.42
N THR A 521 8.61 9.35 35.27
CA THR A 521 8.85 10.29 34.17
C THR A 521 7.53 10.79 33.57
N LEU A 522 6.57 9.89 33.38
CA LEU A 522 5.26 10.24 32.81
C LEU A 522 4.48 11.16 33.76
N THR A 523 4.33 10.77 35.03
CA THR A 523 3.61 11.55 36.05
C THR A 523 4.25 12.91 36.33
N SER A 524 5.58 13.00 36.40
CA SER A 524 6.27 14.29 36.61
C SER A 524 6.15 15.23 35.41
N ARG A 525 6.26 14.71 34.17
CA ARG A 525 6.12 15.52 32.96
C ARG A 525 4.68 15.97 32.73
N LEU A 526 3.70 15.12 33.02
CA LEU A 526 2.29 15.50 33.00
C LEU A 526 2.02 16.64 33.98
N SER A 527 2.41 16.49 35.24
CA SER A 527 2.23 17.51 36.28
C SER A 527 2.86 18.86 35.91
N LEU A 528 4.07 18.84 35.36
CA LEU A 528 4.80 20.04 34.91
C LEU A 528 4.12 20.77 33.76
N LEU A 529 3.40 20.05 32.89
CA LEU A 529 2.70 20.64 31.74
C LEU A 529 1.26 21.05 32.09
N THR A 530 0.50 20.18 32.74
CA THR A 530 -0.94 20.38 32.97
C THR A 530 -1.20 21.51 33.97
N THR A 531 -0.41 21.63 35.04
CA THR A 531 -0.62 22.63 36.09
C THR A 531 -0.56 24.09 35.59
N PRO A 532 0.53 24.55 34.92
CA PRO A 532 0.61 25.93 34.45
C PRO A 532 -0.42 26.23 33.35
N LEU A 533 -0.72 25.26 32.49
CA LEU A 533 -1.67 25.43 31.40
C LEU A 533 -3.12 25.49 31.89
N THR A 534 -3.45 24.75 32.95
CA THR A 534 -4.75 24.83 33.64
C THR A 534 -4.97 26.22 34.25
N LEU A 535 -3.94 26.76 34.91
CA LEU A 535 -3.98 28.11 35.49
C LEU A 535 -4.12 29.19 34.41
N LEU A 536 -3.36 29.08 33.32
CA LEU A 536 -3.44 30.00 32.18
C LEU A 536 -4.84 30.01 31.56
N THR A 537 -5.46 28.83 31.44
CA THR A 537 -6.82 28.66 30.89
C THR A 537 -7.87 29.28 31.80
N ALA A 538 -7.82 29.01 33.11
CA ALA A 538 -8.74 29.60 34.08
C ALA A 538 -8.61 31.13 34.12
N LEU A 539 -7.38 31.65 34.11
CA LEU A 539 -7.11 33.08 34.03
C LEU A 539 -7.67 33.69 32.74
N SER A 540 -7.47 33.05 31.59
CA SER A 540 -8.00 33.51 30.31
C SER A 540 -9.53 33.61 30.30
N LEU A 541 -10.23 32.60 30.84
CA LEU A 541 -11.70 32.60 30.93
C LEU A 541 -12.21 33.67 31.91
N LEU A 542 -11.57 33.83 33.07
CA LEU A 542 -11.92 34.86 34.05
C LEU A 542 -11.64 36.27 33.52
N SER A 543 -10.52 36.48 32.83
CA SER A 543 -10.20 37.75 32.17
C SER A 543 -11.21 38.06 31.06
N SER A 544 -11.59 37.06 30.25
CA SER A 544 -12.62 37.22 29.21
C SER A 544 -13.97 37.62 29.82
N TYR A 545 -14.37 37.00 30.93
CA TYR A 545 -15.58 37.40 31.66
C TYR A 545 -15.49 38.81 32.26
N ALA A 546 -14.34 39.16 32.86
CA ALA A 546 -14.13 40.46 33.49
C ALA A 546 -14.20 41.61 32.47
N LEU A 547 -13.57 41.41 31.31
CA LEU A 547 -13.45 42.38 30.22
C LEU A 547 -14.67 42.42 29.29
N SER A 548 -15.56 41.43 29.35
CA SER A 548 -16.78 41.40 28.52
C SER A 548 -17.74 42.56 28.89
N PRO A 549 -18.37 43.23 27.91
CA PRO A 549 -19.41 44.23 28.15
C PRO A 549 -20.58 43.66 28.96
N ARG A 550 -21.29 44.46 29.76
CA ARG A 550 -22.40 43.99 30.63
C ARG A 550 -23.48 43.16 29.91
N ARG A 551 -23.72 43.40 28.62
CA ARG A 551 -24.68 42.65 27.79
C ARG A 551 -24.16 41.30 27.28
N ALA A 552 -22.84 41.08 27.29
CA ALA A 552 -22.18 39.86 26.82
C ALA A 552 -21.50 39.08 27.97
N LYS A 553 -21.67 39.51 29.22
CA LYS A 553 -21.20 38.76 30.39
C LYS A 553 -22.08 37.54 30.60
N HIS A 554 -21.60 36.39 30.16
CA HIS A 554 -22.32 35.14 30.34
C HIS A 554 -21.78 34.36 31.56
N PRO A 555 -22.65 33.94 32.52
CA PRO A 555 -22.23 33.22 33.74
C PRO A 555 -21.54 31.88 33.45
N TYR A 556 -21.72 31.36 32.24
CA TYR A 556 -21.05 30.18 31.75
C TYR A 556 -19.52 30.29 31.77
N LEU A 557 -18.95 31.47 31.50
CA LEU A 557 -17.49 31.66 31.55
C LEU A 557 -16.94 31.44 32.98
N LEU A 558 -17.69 31.87 34.00
CA LEU A 558 -17.35 31.61 35.41
C LEU A 558 -17.48 30.12 35.76
N PHE A 559 -18.54 29.47 35.29
CA PHE A 559 -18.73 28.03 35.49
C PHE A 559 -17.63 27.21 34.81
N THR A 560 -17.28 27.53 33.56
CA THR A 560 -16.20 26.87 32.83
C THR A 560 -14.83 27.14 33.43
N ALA A 561 -14.62 28.30 34.07
CA ALA A 561 -13.37 28.61 34.77
C ALA A 561 -13.20 27.84 36.09
N SER A 562 -14.30 27.39 36.72
CA SER A 562 -14.25 26.62 37.96
C SER A 562 -13.85 25.16 37.74
N LEU A 563 -14.18 24.58 36.58
CA LEU A 563 -13.85 23.18 36.23
C LEU A 563 -12.33 22.89 36.21
N PRO A 564 -11.46 23.71 35.60
CA PRO A 564 -10.00 23.61 35.73
C PRO A 564 -9.50 23.65 37.17
N VAL A 565 -10.11 24.48 38.03
CA VAL A 565 -9.74 24.62 39.45
C VAL A 565 -10.15 23.38 40.24
N LEU A 566 -11.35 22.85 39.99
CA LEU A 566 -11.84 21.61 40.58
C LEU A 566 -11.00 20.41 40.13
N ALA A 567 -10.59 20.35 38.86
CA ALA A 567 -9.71 19.31 38.34
C ALA A 567 -8.32 19.36 39.00
N ALA A 568 -7.74 20.55 39.17
CA ALA A 568 -6.48 20.72 39.91
C ALA A 568 -6.60 20.32 41.40
N ALA A 569 -7.75 20.58 42.03
CA ALA A 569 -8.02 20.12 43.39
C ALA A 569 -8.17 18.59 43.45
N TYR A 570 -8.86 17.99 42.49
CA TYR A 570 -8.99 16.53 42.35
C TYR A 570 -7.64 15.85 42.17
N ASP A 571 -6.76 16.40 41.33
CA ASP A 571 -5.40 15.88 41.12
C ASP A 571 -4.60 15.87 42.42
N ARG A 572 -4.70 16.93 43.24
CA ARG A 572 -4.00 17.01 44.53
C ARG A 572 -4.58 16.10 45.60
N LEU A 573 -5.91 16.03 45.69
CA LEU A 573 -6.59 15.34 46.80
C LEU A 573 -6.82 13.85 46.54
N VAL A 574 -6.95 13.44 45.27
CA VAL A 574 -7.33 12.07 44.89
C VAL A 574 -6.23 11.39 44.09
N LEU A 575 -5.67 12.04 43.07
CA LEU A 575 -4.71 11.41 42.17
C LEU A 575 -3.30 11.31 42.77
N ALA A 576 -2.81 12.37 43.42
CA ALA A 576 -1.47 12.41 44.00
C ALA A 576 -1.23 11.34 45.10
N PRO A 577 -2.15 11.10 46.06
CA PRO A 577 -1.99 10.02 47.04
C PRO A 577 -1.91 8.64 46.39
N LYS A 578 -2.70 8.40 45.34
CA LYS A 578 -2.70 7.14 44.58
C LYS A 578 -1.41 6.96 43.77
N ALA A 579 -0.88 8.04 43.19
CA ALA A 579 0.41 8.01 42.49
C ALA A 579 1.58 7.70 43.44
N VAL A 580 1.57 8.27 44.65
CA VAL A 580 2.57 7.96 45.69
C VAL A 580 2.50 6.50 46.12
N ARG A 581 1.28 5.96 46.30
CA ARG A 581 1.09 4.53 46.59
C ARG A 581 1.63 3.64 45.47
N MET A 582 1.34 3.97 44.20
CA MET A 582 1.90 3.25 43.05
C MET A 582 3.43 3.28 43.05
N GLN A 583 4.03 4.44 43.31
CA GLN A 583 5.49 4.56 43.35
C GLN A 583 6.12 3.66 44.42
N ARG A 584 5.48 3.53 45.60
CA ARG A 584 5.91 2.58 46.63
C ARG A 584 5.79 1.13 46.18
N LEU A 585 4.64 0.74 45.64
CA LEU A 585 4.40 -0.63 45.15
C LEU A 585 5.37 -1.03 44.03
N LEU A 586 5.72 -0.10 43.14
CA LEU A 586 6.72 -0.30 42.09
C LEU A 586 8.15 -0.39 42.65
N ALA A 587 8.47 0.33 43.72
CA ALA A 587 9.78 0.29 44.37
C ALA A 587 9.96 -0.99 45.21
N GLU A 588 8.91 -1.44 45.91
CA GLU A 588 8.91 -2.63 46.77
C GLU A 588 9.00 -3.94 45.98
N ASN A 589 8.46 -3.99 44.75
CA ASN A 589 8.50 -5.20 43.91
C ASN A 589 9.88 -5.52 43.29
N GLY A 590 10.83 -4.58 43.26
CA GLY A 590 12.22 -4.83 42.86
C GLY A 590 12.38 -5.62 41.54
N GLU A 591 13.27 -6.61 41.50
CA GLU A 591 13.52 -7.43 40.29
C GLU A 591 12.47 -8.54 40.04
N ARG A 592 11.45 -8.69 40.90
CA ARG A 592 10.50 -9.82 40.86
C ARG A 592 9.45 -9.75 39.72
N GLY A 593 9.55 -8.76 38.84
CA GLY A 593 8.63 -8.55 37.72
C GLY A 593 7.29 -7.95 38.14
N VAL A 594 6.49 -7.50 37.17
CA VAL A 594 5.27 -6.68 37.37
C VAL A 594 4.01 -7.52 37.71
N ASN A 595 4.17 -8.75 38.22
CA ASN A 595 3.10 -9.75 38.33
C ASN A 595 2.47 -9.91 39.72
N GLY A 596 2.78 -9.04 40.69
CA GLY A 596 2.13 -9.05 42.01
C GLY A 596 0.68 -8.55 41.95
N GLU A 597 -0.25 -9.24 42.63
CA GLU A 597 -1.67 -8.86 42.71
C GLU A 597 -1.85 -7.44 43.27
N GLU A 598 -1.15 -7.09 44.36
CA GLU A 598 -1.22 -5.74 44.95
C GLU A 598 -0.77 -4.63 43.99
N LEU A 599 0.20 -4.92 43.11
CA LEU A 599 0.67 -3.97 42.10
C LEU A 599 -0.37 -3.79 40.99
N ARG A 600 -0.99 -4.89 40.54
CA ARG A 600 -2.08 -4.85 39.57
C ARG A 600 -3.29 -4.09 40.10
N ASP A 601 -3.66 -4.30 41.36
CA ASP A 601 -4.72 -3.56 42.02
C ASP A 601 -4.39 -2.08 42.19
N GLY A 602 -3.14 -1.76 42.55
CA GLY A 602 -2.64 -0.39 42.59
C GLY A 602 -2.71 0.30 41.22
N ILE A 603 -2.43 -0.44 40.14
CA ILE A 603 -2.54 0.00 38.75
C ILE A 603 -3.97 0.34 38.36
N VAL A 604 -4.91 -0.56 38.61
CA VAL A 604 -6.33 -0.34 38.32
C VAL A 604 -6.88 0.85 39.10
N GLN A 605 -6.58 0.95 40.40
CA GLN A 605 -7.08 2.05 41.24
C GLN A 605 -6.53 3.42 40.84
N TRP A 606 -5.31 3.48 40.32
CA TRP A 606 -4.74 4.70 39.76
C TRP A 606 -5.37 5.04 38.41
N GLU A 607 -5.62 4.04 37.56
CA GLU A 607 -6.32 4.21 36.28
C GLU A 607 -7.68 4.85 36.47
N GLU A 608 -8.52 4.25 37.31
CA GLU A 608 -9.88 4.72 37.60
C GLU A 608 -9.88 6.17 38.12
N ALA A 609 -8.91 6.53 38.97
CA ALA A 609 -8.76 7.91 39.43
C ALA A 609 -8.29 8.85 38.32
N SER A 610 -7.39 8.41 37.45
CA SER A 610 -6.91 9.22 36.33
C SER A 610 -8.04 9.54 35.35
N TRP A 611 -8.97 8.60 35.11
CA TRP A 611 -10.17 8.82 34.30
C TRP A 611 -11.09 9.89 34.89
N GLY A 612 -11.20 9.98 36.22
CA GLY A 612 -11.96 11.04 36.89
C GLY A 612 -11.37 12.44 36.64
N SER A 613 -10.04 12.56 36.69
CA SER A 613 -9.34 13.81 36.35
C SER A 613 -9.53 14.18 34.87
N VAL A 614 -9.33 13.21 33.96
CA VAL A 614 -9.54 13.37 32.52
C VAL A 614 -10.98 13.81 32.19
N GLY A 615 -11.98 13.22 32.87
CA GLY A 615 -13.39 13.58 32.72
C GLY A 615 -13.67 15.03 33.13
N LEU A 616 -13.13 15.49 34.26
CA LEU A 616 -13.28 16.88 34.72
C LEU A 616 -12.64 17.88 33.74
N TYR A 617 -11.47 17.57 33.20
CA TYR A 617 -10.82 18.37 32.16
C TYR A 617 -11.58 18.33 30.82
N GLY A 618 -12.11 17.17 30.44
CA GLY A 618 -12.87 16.98 29.20
C GLY A 618 -14.23 17.65 29.17
N VAL A 619 -14.98 17.62 30.28
CA VAL A 619 -16.29 18.30 30.42
C VAL A 619 -16.11 19.82 30.36
N GLY A 620 -15.08 20.37 31.02
CA GLY A 620 -14.76 21.80 30.90
C GLY A 620 -14.45 22.25 29.48
N PHE A 621 -13.82 21.38 28.67
CA PHE A 621 -13.52 21.63 27.26
C PHE A 621 -14.76 21.62 26.37
N GLY A 622 -15.57 20.55 26.44
CA GLY A 622 -16.79 20.43 25.63
C GLY A 622 -17.75 21.59 25.90
N MET A 623 -17.83 22.01 27.16
CA MET A 623 -18.62 23.16 27.54
C MET A 623 -17.99 24.47 27.02
N GLY A 624 -16.71 24.74 27.24
CA GLY A 624 -16.05 25.97 26.76
C GLY A 624 -16.18 26.20 25.25
N VAL A 625 -16.08 25.15 24.43
CA VAL A 625 -16.25 25.24 22.97
C VAL A 625 -17.71 25.55 22.59
N VAL A 626 -18.67 24.87 23.21
CA VAL A 626 -20.11 25.09 22.93
C VAL A 626 -20.58 26.47 23.38
N GLY A 627 -20.04 27.03 24.48
CA GLY A 627 -20.43 28.36 24.95
C GLY A 627 -19.79 29.53 24.18
N ILE A 628 -18.65 29.32 23.52
CA ILE A 628 -17.99 30.37 22.72
C ILE A 628 -18.52 30.37 21.27
N TRP A 629 -18.96 29.21 20.75
CA TRP A 629 -19.49 29.08 19.38
C TRP A 629 -21.02 28.96 19.29
N GLY A 630 -21.71 28.69 20.39
CA GLY A 630 -23.17 28.49 20.43
C GLY A 630 -24.00 29.76 20.30
N ASP A 631 -23.41 30.95 20.50
CA ASP A 631 -24.10 32.24 20.35
C ASP A 631 -23.83 32.92 18.99
N CYS A 632 -23.32 32.17 17.99
CA CYS A 632 -23.27 32.60 16.59
C CYS A 632 -24.39 31.97 15.74
N ALA A 633 -25.52 31.61 16.36
CA ALA A 633 -26.76 31.21 15.69
C ALA A 633 -27.84 32.28 15.88
#